data_AF-A0A352B0F9-F1
#
_entry.id   AF-A0A352B0F9-F1
#
_cell.length_a   1.000
_cell.length_b   1.000
_cell.length_c   1.000
_cell.angle_alpha   90.00
_cell.angle_beta   90.00
_cell.angle_gamma   90.00
#
_symmetry.space_group_name_H-M   'P 1'
#
loop_
_entity.id
_entity.type
_entity.pdbx_description
1 polymer ?
#
loop_
_entity_poly.entity_id
_entity_poly.type
_entity_poly.pdbx_seq_one_letter_code
_entity_poly.pdbx_strand_id
1 'polypeptide(L)'
;MTGKTVNWHQAAPASLVLITGPEAYLAQRAARSIKDQLKAQHPDLEFTEVQDGEYSPGLIFSLAAPSLFEEPRMVLIQSAAESLTEDLLKLFEGGPQNCTIVL
;
A
#
# COMPACT_ATOMS: atom_id res chain seq x y z
N MET A 1 11.36 10.78 6.71
CA MET A 1 11.23 9.72 5.68
C MET A 1 11.74 10.29 4.37
N THR A 2 12.77 9.70 3.76
CA THR A 2 13.27 10.16 2.45
C THR A 2 12.47 9.45 1.35
N GLY A 3 11.59 10.19 0.68
CA GLY A 3 10.88 9.70 -0.51
C GLY A 3 11.80 9.73 -1.74
N LYS A 4 11.67 8.74 -2.62
CA LYS A 4 12.36 8.70 -3.92
C LYS A 4 11.32 8.58 -5.03
N THR A 5 11.33 9.52 -5.97
CA THR A 5 10.50 9.43 -7.18
C THR A 5 11.23 8.60 -8.23
N VAL A 6 10.52 7.66 -8.85
CA VAL A 6 11.05 6.74 -9.87
C VAL A 6 10.01 6.55 -10.99
N ASN A 7 10.44 6.01 -12.12
CA ASN A 7 9.50 5.59 -13.17
C ASN A 7 8.71 4.34 -12.75
N TRP A 8 7.53 4.14 -13.33
CA TRP A 8 6.62 3.03 -13.01
C TRP A 8 7.28 1.64 -13.06
N HIS A 9 8.23 1.44 -13.98
CA HIS A 9 8.95 0.17 -14.17
C HIS A 9 10.10 -0.03 -13.18
N GLN A 10 10.39 0.95 -12.33
CA GLN A 10 11.39 0.91 -11.27
C GLN A 10 10.74 0.90 -9.89
N ALA A 11 9.40 0.79 -9.82
CA ALA A 11 8.66 0.73 -8.58
C ALA A 11 9.16 -0.45 -7.72
N ALA A 12 9.35 -0.19 -6.43
CA ALA A 12 9.87 -1.16 -5.47
C ALA A 12 9.05 -1.08 -4.17
N PRO A 13 8.98 -2.17 -3.38
CA PRO A 13 8.30 -2.17 -2.10
C PRO A 13 8.86 -1.13 -1.13
N ALA A 14 7.96 -0.41 -0.45
CA ALA A 14 8.25 0.54 0.62
C ALA A 14 7.03 0.59 1.56
N SER A 15 7.19 1.15 2.77
CA SER A 15 6.08 1.25 3.73
C SER A 15 4.88 2.02 3.17
N LEU A 16 5.14 3.06 2.37
CA LEU A 16 4.15 3.80 1.59
C LEU A 16 4.66 3.97 0.16
N VAL A 17 3.83 3.62 -0.81
CA VAL A 17 4.06 3.89 -2.23
C VAL A 17 2.89 4.69 -2.77
N LEU A 18 3.19 5.83 -3.38
CA LEU A 18 2.21 6.68 -4.06
C LEU A 18 2.42 6.54 -5.57
N ILE A 19 1.41 6.06 -6.27
CA ILE A 19 1.42 5.91 -7.72
C ILE A 19 0.54 7.01 -8.31
N THR A 20 1.17 7.95 -9.00
CA THR A 20 0.45 9.09 -9.60
C THR A 20 0.70 9.13 -11.09
N GLY A 21 -0.35 9.41 -11.86
CA GLY A 21 -0.26 9.54 -13.31
C GLY A 21 -1.63 9.50 -14.00
N PRO A 22 -1.71 9.94 -15.26
CA PRO A 22 -2.96 9.90 -16.04
C PRO A 22 -3.35 8.47 -16.47
N GLU A 23 -2.37 7.60 -16.69
CA GLU A 23 -2.59 6.25 -17.21
C GLU A 23 -2.82 5.21 -16.10
N ALA A 24 -4.08 4.86 -15.84
CA ALA A 24 -4.46 3.81 -14.89
C ALA A 24 -3.79 2.45 -15.20
N TYR A 25 -3.59 2.12 -16.48
CA TYR A 25 -2.90 0.89 -16.87
C TYR A 25 -1.45 0.84 -16.34
N LEU A 26 -0.71 1.94 -16.44
CA LEU A 26 0.66 2.00 -15.92
C LEU A 26 0.68 1.95 -14.39
N ALA A 27 -0.30 2.57 -13.74
CA ALA A 27 -0.45 2.51 -12.29
C ALA A 27 -0.66 1.07 -11.80
N GLN A 28 -1.59 0.34 -12.43
CA GLN A 28 -1.84 -1.08 -12.13
C GLN A 28 -0.61 -1.95 -12.40
N ARG A 29 0.18 -1.66 -13.45
CA ARG A 29 1.44 -2.36 -13.74
C ARG A 29 2.48 -2.14 -12.65
N ALA A 30 2.61 -0.92 -12.13
CA ALA A 30 3.51 -0.62 -11.01
C ALA A 30 3.06 -1.33 -9.72
N ALA A 31 1.78 -1.26 -9.36
CA ALA A 31 1.23 -1.97 -8.20
C ALA A 31 1.45 -3.49 -8.29
N ARG A 32 1.22 -4.08 -9.48
CA ARG A 32 1.49 -5.49 -9.73
C ARG A 32 2.98 -5.84 -9.58
N SER A 33 3.88 -5.00 -10.09
CA SER A 33 5.32 -5.21 -9.94
C SER A 33 5.75 -5.24 -8.46
N ILE A 34 5.19 -4.34 -7.64
CA ILE A 34 5.44 -4.32 -6.19
C ILE A 34 4.93 -5.61 -5.54
N LYS A 35 3.72 -6.05 -5.89
CA LYS A 35 3.14 -7.31 -5.41
C LYS A 35 4.01 -8.51 -5.75
N ASP A 36 4.46 -8.61 -7.01
CA ASP A 36 5.30 -9.70 -7.48
C ASP A 36 6.65 -9.72 -6.73
N GLN A 37 7.25 -8.56 -6.49
CA GLN A 37 8.49 -8.44 -5.69
C GLN A 37 8.30 -8.86 -4.23
N LEU A 38 7.19 -8.45 -3.60
CA LEU A 38 6.86 -8.85 -2.23
C LEU A 38 6.58 -10.35 -2.14
N LYS A 39 5.85 -10.93 -3.11
CA LYS A 39 5.53 -12.37 -3.12
C LYS A 39 6.77 -13.23 -3.34
N ALA A 40 7.74 -12.72 -4.13
CA ALA A 40 9.01 -13.40 -4.34
C ALA A 40 9.88 -13.46 -3.06
N GLN A 41 9.81 -12.42 -2.23
CA GLN A 41 10.52 -12.38 -0.93
C GLN A 41 9.75 -13.13 0.15
N HIS A 42 8.43 -13.10 0.09
CA HIS A 42 7.53 -13.64 1.09
C HIS A 42 6.41 -14.45 0.44
N PRO A 43 6.57 -15.78 0.34
CA PRO A 43 5.58 -16.67 -0.23
C PRO A 43 4.20 -16.57 0.43
N ASP A 44 4.16 -16.20 1.71
CA ASP A 44 2.94 -16.07 2.52
C ASP A 44 2.35 -14.65 2.52
N LEU A 45 2.82 -13.77 1.61
CA LEU A 45 2.28 -12.40 1.48
C LEU A 45 0.76 -12.41 1.38
N GLU A 46 0.13 -11.69 2.31
CA GLU A 46 -1.27 -11.34 2.28
C GLU A 46 -1.48 -10.06 1.45
N PHE A 47 -2.46 -10.09 0.55
CA PHE A 47 -2.78 -8.98 -0.33
C PHE A 47 -4.26 -8.60 -0.20
N THR A 48 -4.51 -7.33 0.11
CA THR A 48 -5.85 -6.75 0.17
C THR A 48 -5.95 -5.58 -0.80
N GLU A 49 -7.05 -5.52 -1.53
CA GLU A 49 -7.37 -4.43 -2.44
C GLU A 49 -8.68 -3.77 -2.00
N VAL A 50 -8.69 -2.45 -1.89
CA VAL A 50 -9.85 -1.64 -1.55
C VAL A 50 -10.19 -0.80 -2.78
N GLN A 51 -11.35 -1.04 -3.38
CA GLN A 51 -11.79 -0.27 -4.55
C GLN A 51 -12.31 1.11 -4.12
N ASP A 52 -12.50 1.97 -5.12
CA ASP A 52 -13.14 3.26 -4.90
C ASP A 52 -14.57 3.07 -4.37
N GLY A 53 -14.95 3.87 -3.38
CA GLY A 53 -16.23 3.75 -2.68
C GLY A 53 -16.30 2.65 -1.61
N GLU A 54 -15.31 1.74 -1.52
CA GLU A 54 -15.25 0.73 -0.44
C GLU A 54 -14.48 1.22 0.79
N TYR A 55 -13.70 2.29 0.65
CA TYR A 55 -12.95 2.87 1.76
C TYR A 55 -13.87 3.52 2.78
N SER A 56 -13.81 3.04 4.03
CA SER A 56 -14.48 3.64 5.18
C SER A 56 -13.43 4.21 6.15
N PRO A 57 -13.73 5.32 6.87
CA PRO A 57 -12.81 5.87 7.85
C PRO A 57 -12.35 4.82 8.86
N GLY A 58 -11.05 4.74 9.10
CA GLY A 58 -10.41 3.80 10.01
C GLY A 58 -10.20 2.38 9.46
N LEU A 59 -10.67 2.07 8.24
CA LEU A 59 -10.49 0.75 7.61
C LEU A 59 -8.99 0.37 7.52
N ILE A 60 -8.13 1.33 7.17
CA ILE A 60 -6.70 1.08 7.00
C ILE A 60 -6.03 0.55 8.27
N PHE A 61 -6.50 0.90 9.46
CA PHE A 61 -5.92 0.40 10.72
C PHE A 61 -6.17 -1.10 10.88
N SER A 62 -7.34 -1.57 10.47
CA SER A 62 -7.65 -3.00 10.48
C SER A 62 -6.82 -3.76 9.45
N LEU A 63 -6.56 -3.17 8.28
CA LEU A 63 -5.79 -3.80 7.21
C LEU A 63 -4.28 -3.80 7.48
N ALA A 64 -3.78 -2.76 8.18
CA ALA A 64 -2.37 -2.62 8.53
C ALA A 64 -2.02 -3.23 9.91
N ALA A 65 -3.01 -3.69 10.68
CA ALA A 65 -2.82 -4.25 12.02
C ALA A 65 -1.82 -5.42 12.00
N PRO A 66 -0.86 -5.50 12.95
CA PRO A 66 0.21 -6.51 12.97
C PRO A 66 -0.33 -7.96 12.91
N SER A 67 0.34 -8.85 12.15
CA SER A 67 0.01 -10.29 12.15
C SER A 67 0.61 -10.91 13.40
N LEU A 68 -0.07 -11.89 13.99
CA LEU A 68 0.48 -12.73 15.05
C LEU A 68 1.66 -13.59 14.56
N PHE A 69 1.75 -13.84 13.26
CA PHE A 69 2.80 -14.63 12.63
C PHE A 69 3.85 -13.78 11.90
N GLU A 70 3.83 -12.45 12.11
CA GLU A 70 4.72 -11.51 11.42
C GLU A 70 4.66 -11.63 9.89
N GLU A 71 3.51 -12.04 9.36
CA GLU A 71 3.27 -12.11 7.92
C GLU A 71 3.31 -10.71 7.28
N PRO A 72 4.00 -10.56 6.15
CA PRO A 72 4.02 -9.31 5.42
C PRO A 72 2.68 -9.09 4.74
N ARG A 73 2.20 -7.84 4.80
CA ARG A 73 0.97 -7.42 4.15
C ARG A 73 1.21 -6.37 3.10
N MET A 74 0.43 -6.46 2.03
CA MET A 74 0.28 -5.41 1.03
C MET A 74 -1.18 -4.98 0.96
N VAL A 75 -1.43 -3.68 1.09
CA VAL A 75 -2.76 -3.09 0.94
C VAL A 75 -2.72 -2.11 -0.23
N LEU A 76 -3.53 -2.35 -1.26
CA LEU A 76 -3.74 -1.44 -2.38
C LEU A 76 -5.07 -0.70 -2.17
N ILE A 77 -5.04 0.63 -2.12
CA ILE A 77 -6.24 1.44 -1.88
C ILE A 77 -6.44 2.37 -3.08
N GLN A 78 -7.49 2.14 -3.84
CA GLN A 78 -7.90 2.96 -4.97
C GLN A 78 -9.01 3.93 -4.54
N SER A 79 -8.77 4.78 -3.55
CA SER A 79 -9.77 5.72 -3.05
C SER A 79 -9.25 7.15 -2.96
N ALA A 80 -10.10 8.10 -3.31
CA ALA A 80 -9.83 9.54 -3.18
C ALA A 80 -10.45 10.16 -1.90
N ALA A 81 -10.86 9.34 -0.92
CA ALA A 81 -11.52 9.83 0.29
C ALA A 81 -10.60 10.70 1.15
N GLU A 82 -11.09 11.84 1.64
CA GLU A 82 -10.32 12.72 2.53
C GLU A 82 -9.90 12.02 3.84
N SER A 83 -10.77 11.15 4.36
CA SER A 83 -10.52 10.35 5.56
C SER A 83 -9.29 9.44 5.43
N LEU A 84 -8.97 8.97 4.22
CA LEU A 84 -7.76 8.16 3.97
C LEU A 84 -6.49 8.94 4.31
N THR A 85 -6.45 10.23 3.99
CA THR A 85 -5.27 11.07 4.26
C THR A 85 -5.04 11.22 5.76
N GLU A 86 -6.11 11.47 6.52
CA GLU A 86 -6.04 11.57 7.98
C GLU A 86 -5.64 10.24 8.63
N ASP A 87 -6.19 9.13 8.14
CA ASP A 87 -5.87 7.81 8.68
C ASP A 87 -4.43 7.37 8.38
N LEU A 88 -3.92 7.71 7.19
CA LEU A 88 -2.51 7.49 6.84
C LEU A 88 -1.57 8.27 7.77
N LEU A 89 -1.84 9.54 8.03
CA LEU A 89 -1.03 10.33 8.96
C LEU A 89 -0.93 9.64 10.33
N LYS A 90 -2.09 9.26 10.89
CA LYS A 90 -2.16 8.54 12.18
C LYS A 90 -1.44 7.20 12.15
N LEU A 91 -1.59 6.43 11.07
CA LEU A 91 -0.93 5.13 10.92
C LEU A 91 0.61 5.27 10.96
N PHE A 92 1.13 6.30 10.31
CA PHE A 92 2.58 6.52 10.21
C PHE A 92 3.18 7.24 11.41
N GLU A 93 2.39 7.91 12.24
CA GLU A 93 2.82 8.41 13.56
C GLU A 93 3.24 7.27 14.51
N GLY A 94 2.54 6.12 14.44
CA GLY A 94 2.85 4.95 15.26
C GLY A 94 4.01 4.08 14.74
N GLY A 95 4.48 4.32 13.51
CA GLY A 95 5.48 3.50 12.82
C GLY A 95 4.91 2.18 12.29
N PRO A 96 4.63 2.05 10.98
CA PRO A 96 4.04 0.83 10.45
C PRO A 96 5.05 -0.32 10.49
N GLN A 97 4.65 -1.41 11.14
CA GLN A 97 5.44 -2.63 11.20
C GLN A 97 4.91 -3.61 10.14
N ASN A 98 5.77 -3.95 9.19
CA ASN A 98 5.58 -5.03 8.22
C ASN A 98 4.35 -4.92 7.28
N CYS A 99 3.95 -3.69 6.92
CA CYS A 99 2.89 -3.44 5.97
C CYS A 99 3.34 -2.49 4.86
N THR A 100 3.05 -2.84 3.61
CA THR A 100 3.24 -2.00 2.42
C THR A 100 1.90 -1.43 2.00
N ILE A 101 1.72 -0.11 2.10
CA ILE A 101 0.54 0.59 1.61
C ILE A 101 0.82 1.15 0.22
N VAL A 102 -0.06 0.88 -0.74
CA VAL A 102 0.01 1.39 -2.11
C VAL A 102 -1.26 2.18 -2.41
N LEU A 103 -1.09 3.42 -2.85
CA LEU A 103 -2.16 4.30 -3.33
C LEU A 103 -1.98 4.58 -4.82
#